data_AF-A0A0L8FVT7-F1
#
_entry.id   AF-A0A0L8FVT7-F1
#
_cell.length_a   1.000
_cell.length_b   1.000
_cell.length_c   1.000
_cell.angle_alpha   90.00
_cell.angle_beta   90.00
_cell.angle_gamma   90.00
#
_symmetry.space_group_name_H-M   'P 1'
#
loop_
_entity.id
_entity.type
_entity.pdbx_description
1 polymer ?
#
loop_
_entity_poly.entity_id
_entity_poly.type
_entity_poly.pdbx_seq_one_letter_code
_entity_poly.pdbx_strand_id
1 'polypeptide(L)'
;MPRIEALIMKAQLRWVGHVVRMDDARLPKMMIFSQLASGGVRLFEEKLPKSLDQKQQARKERIPNPTSAVTCPTCGRVCASAFGYHSYVRRH
;
A
#
# COMPACT_ATOMS: atom_id res chain seq x y z
N MET A 1 -39.78 -5.12 -3.04
CA MET A 1 -38.38 -5.15 -2.57
C MET A 1 -37.51 -5.72 -3.68
N PRO A 2 -36.46 -5.01 -4.15
CA PRO A 2 -35.59 -5.56 -5.18
C PRO A 2 -34.86 -6.81 -4.65
N ARG A 3 -34.72 -7.83 -5.50
CA ARG A 3 -33.94 -9.04 -5.20
C ARG A 3 -32.50 -8.67 -4.89
N ILE A 4 -31.83 -9.40 -4.01
CA ILE A 4 -30.44 -9.14 -3.58
C ILE A 4 -29.51 -8.97 -4.80
N GLU A 5 -29.70 -9.77 -5.86
CA GLU A 5 -28.96 -9.68 -7.12
C GLU A 5 -29.05 -8.30 -7.78
N ALA A 6 -30.22 -7.66 -7.77
CA ALA A 6 -30.40 -6.33 -8.35
C ALA A 6 -29.63 -5.25 -7.56
N LEU A 7 -29.52 -5.41 -6.24
CA LEU A 7 -28.71 -4.52 -5.40
C LEU A 7 -27.21 -4.70 -5.68
N ILE A 8 -26.76 -5.94 -5.83
CA ILE A 8 -25.37 -6.27 -6.19
C ILE A 8 -25.02 -5.71 -7.57
N MET A 9 -25.86 -5.95 -8.58
CA MET A 9 -25.66 -5.43 -9.93
C MET A 9 -25.58 -3.89 -9.92
N LYS A 10 -26.46 -3.21 -9.19
CA LYS A 10 -26.43 -1.74 -9.08
C LYS A 10 -25.13 -1.24 -8.46
N ALA A 11 -24.59 -1.92 -7.45
CA ALA A 11 -23.32 -1.57 -6.83
C ALA A 11 -22.14 -1.80 -7.79
N GLN A 12 -22.12 -2.93 -8.49
CA GLN A 12 -21.10 -3.24 -9.49
C GLN A 12 -21.08 -2.22 -10.63
N LEU A 13 -22.25 -1.87 -11.19
CA LEU A 13 -22.35 -0.86 -12.25
C LEU A 13 -21.89 0.53 -11.79
N ARG A 14 -22.22 0.91 -10.54
CA ARG A 14 -21.72 2.16 -9.96
C ARG A 14 -20.20 2.15 -9.84
N TRP A 15 -19.62 1.05 -9.39
CA TRP A 15 -18.19 0.89 -9.24
C TRP A 15 -17.48 0.93 -10.60
N VAL A 16 -17.93 0.16 -11.60
CA VAL A 16 -17.38 0.18 -12.96
C VAL A 16 -17.48 1.58 -13.56
N GLY A 17 -18.63 2.25 -13.41
CA GLY A 17 -18.78 3.63 -13.87
C GLY A 17 -17.81 4.59 -13.19
N HIS A 18 -17.50 4.38 -11.90
CA HIS A 18 -16.46 5.16 -11.22
C HIS A 18 -15.08 4.88 -11.80
N VAL A 19 -14.72 3.60 -12.02
CA VAL A 19 -13.43 3.21 -12.63
C VAL A 19 -13.27 3.82 -14.02
N VAL A 20 -14.31 3.86 -14.85
CA VAL A 20 -14.25 4.51 -16.18
C VAL A 20 -13.94 6.00 -16.09
N ARG A 21 -14.43 6.69 -15.05
CA ARG A 21 -14.18 8.12 -14.81
C ARG A 21 -12.87 8.41 -14.07
N MET A 22 -12.16 7.38 -13.59
CA MET A 22 -10.83 7.56 -13.00
C MET A 22 -9.84 8.02 -14.07
N ASP A 23 -8.76 8.65 -13.64
CA ASP A 23 -7.62 8.97 -14.50
C ASP A 23 -6.95 7.68 -15.01
N ASP A 24 -6.46 7.70 -16.25
CA ASP A 24 -5.87 6.53 -16.92
C ASP A 24 -4.56 6.05 -16.29
N ALA A 25 -3.89 6.87 -15.46
CA ALA A 25 -2.76 6.45 -14.66
C ALA A 25 -3.16 5.72 -13.37
N ARG A 26 -4.46 5.70 -13.00
CA ARG A 26 -4.90 5.03 -11.77
C ARG A 26 -4.94 3.52 -11.94
N LEU A 27 -4.36 2.83 -10.96
CA LEU A 27 -4.19 1.38 -10.96
C LEU A 27 -5.46 0.58 -11.31
N PRO A 28 -6.66 0.87 -10.75
CA PRO A 28 -7.84 0.08 -11.07
C PRO A 28 -8.29 0.22 -12.52
N LYS A 29 -8.20 1.43 -13.09
CA LYS A 29 -8.54 1.69 -14.49
C LYS A 29 -7.49 1.09 -15.42
N MET A 30 -6.21 1.30 -15.12
CA MET A 30 -5.13 0.66 -15.85
C MET A 30 -5.31 -0.86 -15.89
N MET A 31 -5.49 -1.51 -14.75
CA MET A 31 -5.60 -2.97 -14.69
C MET A 31 -6.77 -3.50 -15.53
N ILE A 32 -7.95 -2.87 -15.45
CA ILE A 32 -9.15 -3.33 -16.18
C ILE A 32 -9.06 -3.05 -17.69
N PHE A 33 -8.51 -1.90 -18.10
CA PHE A 33 -8.47 -1.49 -19.50
C PHE A 33 -7.13 -1.80 -20.20
N SER A 34 -6.16 -2.33 -19.47
CA SER A 34 -4.81 -2.65 -19.96
C SER A 34 -4.74 -3.67 -21.09
N GLN A 35 -5.75 -4.53 -21.26
CA GLN A 35 -5.84 -5.48 -22.37
C GLN A 35 -6.36 -4.83 -23.66
N LEU A 36 -7.16 -3.77 -23.54
CA LEU A 36 -7.71 -3.03 -24.68
C LEU A 36 -6.69 -2.04 -25.25
N ALA A 37 -5.79 -1.55 -24.41
CA ALA A 37 -4.60 -0.83 -24.84
C ALA A 37 -3.54 -1.86 -25.25
N SER A 38 -3.18 -1.90 -26.54
CA SER A 38 -2.17 -2.82 -27.07
C SER A 38 -0.90 -2.86 -26.19
N GLY A 39 -0.66 -3.98 -25.50
CA GLY A 39 0.51 -4.17 -24.64
C GLY A 39 0.44 -3.55 -23.24
N GLY A 40 -0.70 -2.97 -22.84
CA GLY A 40 -0.89 -2.28 -21.56
C GLY A 40 -0.67 -3.17 -20.34
N VAL A 41 -1.08 -4.45 -20.39
CA VAL A 41 -0.90 -5.40 -19.26
C VAL A 41 0.59 -5.62 -19.01
N ARG A 42 1.35 -5.95 -20.05
CA ARG A 42 2.78 -6.24 -19.96
C ARG A 42 3.57 -5.02 -19.48
N LEU A 43 3.25 -3.84 -20.02
CA LEU A 43 3.86 -2.58 -19.59
C LEU A 43 3.53 -2.23 -18.13
N PHE A 44 2.32 -2.55 -17.67
CA PHE A 44 1.91 -2.35 -16.28
C PHE A 44 2.62 -3.32 -15.33
N GLU A 45 2.59 -4.61 -15.64
CA GLU A 45 3.24 -5.67 -14.88
C GLU A 45 4.75 -5.45 -14.78
N GLU A 46 5.39 -4.92 -15.81
CA GLU A 46 6.83 -4.61 -15.76
C GLU A 46 7.15 -3.34 -14.93
N LYS A 47 6.28 -2.34 -14.96
CA LYS A 47 6.48 -1.08 -14.22
C LYS A 47 6.18 -1.23 -12.72
N LEU A 48 5.27 -2.13 -12.35
CA LEU A 48 4.85 -2.29 -10.96
C LEU A 48 6.01 -2.71 -10.03
N PRO A 49 6.82 -3.75 -10.33
CA PRO A 49 7.99 -4.12 -9.52
C PRO A 49 8.95 -2.95 -9.31
N LYS A 50 9.31 -2.24 -10.38
CA LYS A 50 10.22 -1.08 -10.31
C LYS A 50 9.67 0.01 -9.37
N SER A 51 8.37 0.27 -9.42
CA SER A 51 7.70 1.25 -8.54
C SER A 51 7.64 0.80 -7.07
N LEU A 52 7.50 -0.50 -6.82
CA LEU A 52 7.48 -1.09 -5.49
C LEU A 52 8.88 -1.08 -4.89
N ASP A 53 9.88 -1.49 -5.68
CA ASP A 53 11.29 -1.48 -5.29
C ASP A 53 11.76 -0.06 -4.99
N GLN A 54 11.39 0.93 -5.82
CA GLN A 54 11.69 2.33 -5.55
C GLN A 54 11.07 2.82 -4.23
N LYS A 55 9.82 2.44 -3.93
CA LYS A 55 9.17 2.79 -2.65
C LYS A 55 9.85 2.09 -1.46
N GLN A 56 10.28 0.84 -1.63
CA GLN A 56 11.00 0.10 -0.60
C GLN A 56 12.38 0.71 -0.36
N GLN A 57 13.12 1.03 -1.43
CA GLN A 57 14.41 1.70 -1.37
C GLN A 57 14.28 3.07 -0.70
N ALA A 58 13.29 3.88 -1.09
CA ALA A 58 13.03 5.17 -0.44
C ALA A 58 12.70 5.05 1.07
N ARG A 59 12.08 3.95 1.50
CA ARG A 59 11.87 3.66 2.94
C ARG A 59 13.14 3.21 3.63
N LYS A 60 14.02 2.46 2.95
CA LYS A 60 15.29 1.97 3.50
C LYS A 60 16.35 3.08 3.59
N GLU A 61 16.37 3.98 2.63
CA GLU A 61 17.27 5.14 2.57
C GLU A 61 16.81 6.28 3.48
N ARG A 62 15.58 6.23 4.01
CA ARG A 62 15.15 7.20 5.03
C ARG A 62 16.06 7.08 6.25
N ILE A 63 16.78 8.17 6.50
CA ILE A 63 17.60 8.35 7.69
C ILE A 63 16.70 8.18 8.92
N PRO A 64 16.98 7.21 9.82
CA PRO A 64 16.25 7.06 11.07
C PRO A 64 16.36 8.35 11.89
N ASN A 65 15.26 8.81 12.46
CA ASN A 65 15.28 9.99 13.33
C ASN A 65 16.11 9.67 14.59
N PRO A 66 17.24 10.36 14.84
CA PRO A 66 18.10 10.08 15.98
C PRO A 66 17.40 10.33 17.34
N THR A 67 16.34 11.14 17.36
CA THR A 67 15.53 11.42 18.57
C THR A 67 14.60 10.27 18.94
N SER A 68 14.45 9.22 18.12
CA SER A 68 13.55 8.10 18.43
C SER A 68 14.16 7.05 19.35
N ALA A 69 15.46 7.14 19.67
CA ALA A 69 16.12 6.21 20.56
C ALA A 69 15.64 6.37 22.01
N VAL A 70 15.32 5.26 22.67
CA VAL A 70 14.81 5.22 24.05
C VAL A 70 15.68 4.29 24.88
N THR A 71 16.18 4.77 26.02
CA THR A 71 16.98 3.97 26.96
C THR A 71 16.08 3.32 28.01
N CYS A 72 16.28 2.02 28.26
CA CYS A 72 15.54 1.32 29.31
C CYS A 72 16.05 1.70 30.71
N PRO A 73 15.18 2.12 31.65
CA PRO A 73 15.59 2.49 33.01
C PRO A 73 15.98 1.29 33.89
N THR A 74 15.51 0.08 33.57
CA THR A 74 15.73 -1.12 34.40
C THR A 74 17.07 -1.80 34.15
N CYS A 75 17.60 -1.71 32.92
CA CYS A 75 18.79 -2.46 32.50
C CYS A 75 19.76 -1.64 31.63
N GLY A 76 19.46 -0.37 31.32
CA GLY A 76 20.32 0.52 30.55
C GLY A 76 20.39 0.24 29.03
N ARG A 77 19.64 -0.73 28.51
CA ARG A 77 19.65 -1.06 27.07
C ARG A 77 19.05 0.08 26.22
N VAL A 78 19.75 0.50 25.16
CA VAL A 78 19.25 1.47 24.18
C VAL A 78 18.42 0.77 23.10
N CYS A 79 17.17 1.19 22.95
CA CYS A 79 16.24 0.73 21.92
C CYS A 79 16.13 1.79 20.82
N ALA A 80 16.21 1.39 19.54
CA ALA A 80 16.19 2.34 18.41
C ALA A 80 14.85 3.07 18.20
N SER A 81 13.77 2.60 18.85
CA SER A 81 12.44 3.21 18.80
C SER A 81 11.64 2.91 20.07
N ALA A 82 10.62 3.74 20.34
CA ALA A 82 9.63 3.49 21.39
C ALA A 82 8.89 2.15 21.19
N PHE A 83 8.59 1.77 19.95
CA PHE A 83 8.00 0.46 19.65
C PHE A 83 8.93 -0.69 20.04
N GLY A 84 10.22 -0.57 19.72
CA GLY A 84 11.25 -1.53 20.14
C GLY A 84 11.35 -1.65 21.66
N TYR A 85 11.29 -0.52 22.38
CA TYR A 85 11.24 -0.48 23.84
C TYR A 85 10.02 -1.22 24.40
N HIS A 86 8.80 -0.92 23.93
CA HIS A 86 7.58 -1.61 24.41
C HIS A 86 7.59 -3.12 24.09
N SER A 87 8.13 -3.51 22.94
CA SER A 87 8.33 -4.93 22.59
C SER A 87 9.32 -5.62 23.53
N TYR A 88 10.37 -4.90 23.95
CA TYR A 88 11.38 -5.38 24.88
C TYR A 88 10.84 -5.51 26.31
N VAL A 89 10.16 -4.48 26.82
CA VAL A 89 9.58 -4.47 28.18
C VAL A 89 8.56 -5.59 28.37
N ARG A 90 7.79 -5.94 27.33
CA ARG A 90 6.85 -7.08 27.41
C ARG A 90 7.52 -8.44 27.63
N ARG A 91 8.82 -8.57 27.36
CA ARG A 91 9.59 -9.81 27.53
C ARG A 91 10.52 -9.78 28.75
N HIS A 92 10.56 -8.66 29.46
CA HIS A 92 11.43 -8.44 30.61
C HIS A 92 10.71 -8.80 31.91
#